data_AF-G2IXV8-F1
#
_entry.id   AF-G2IXV8-F1
#
_cell.length_a   1.000
_cell.length_b   1.000
_cell.length_c   1.000
_cell.angle_alpha   90.00
_cell.angle_beta   90.00
_cell.angle_gamma   90.00
#
_symmetry.space_group_name_H-M   'P 1'
#
loop_
_entity.id
_entity.type
_entity.pdbx_description
1 polymer ?
#
loop_
_entity_poly.entity_id
_entity_poly.type
_entity_poly.pdbx_seq_one_letter_code
_entity_poly.pdbx_strand_id
1 'polypeptide(L)'
;MQSESAVANPGLARLFGEADSGSAVSLAGIRERANKQLSRFVALAQQQLAQRTITIPPALSLVGQDGELVLESQHPQAEAIREWLKGNSEIVKKFKEVEVLFEIVRAAEHPGVVFPETSRFHVGLTSAGPVAYFEDSSAPLLNH
;
A
#
# COMPACT_ATOMS: atom_id res chain seq x y z
N MET A 1 31.08 -19.59 -8.65
CA MET A 1 29.80 -19.28 -9.32
C MET A 1 28.71 -20.07 -8.61
N GLN A 2 27.94 -19.43 -7.73
CA GLN A 2 26.76 -20.05 -7.12
C GLN A 2 25.55 -19.50 -7.86
N SER A 3 24.80 -20.38 -8.50
CA SER A 3 23.58 -20.06 -9.23
C SER A 3 22.47 -19.81 -8.22
N GLU A 4 22.05 -18.55 -8.12
CA GLU A 4 20.91 -18.11 -7.33
C GLU A 4 19.66 -18.80 -7.88
N SER A 5 19.15 -19.77 -7.13
CA SER A 5 18.04 -20.62 -7.55
C SER A 5 16.75 -19.82 -7.42
N ALA A 6 16.25 -19.31 -8.54
CA ALA A 6 14.92 -18.70 -8.64
C ALA A 6 13.90 -19.64 -8.00
N VAL A 7 13.30 -19.20 -6.89
CA VAL A 7 12.28 -19.99 -6.19
C VAL A 7 11.00 -19.94 -7.01
N ALA A 8 10.87 -20.89 -7.92
CA ALA A 8 9.64 -21.26 -8.60
C ALA A 8 8.55 -21.60 -7.57
N ASN A 9 7.78 -20.60 -7.13
CA ASN A 9 6.66 -20.84 -6.22
C ASN A 9 5.35 -20.90 -7.03
N PRO A 10 4.78 -22.10 -7.25
CA PRO A 10 3.54 -22.27 -8.02
C PRO A 10 2.35 -21.52 -7.42
N GLY A 11 2.37 -21.27 -6.10
CA GLY A 11 1.38 -20.43 -5.42
C GLY A 11 1.46 -18.98 -5.87
N LEU A 12 2.67 -18.42 -6.02
CA LEU A 12 2.87 -17.05 -6.49
C LEU A 12 2.51 -16.93 -7.99
N ALA A 13 2.88 -17.92 -8.81
CA ALA A 13 2.49 -17.96 -10.23
C ALA A 13 0.96 -17.91 -10.42
N ARG A 14 0.19 -18.68 -9.62
CA ARG A 14 -1.27 -18.62 -9.64
C ARG A 14 -1.83 -17.26 -9.17
N LEU A 15 -1.15 -16.60 -8.25
CA LEU A 15 -1.60 -15.32 -7.71
C LEU A 15 -1.32 -14.15 -8.65
N PHE A 16 -0.28 -14.23 -9.47
CA PHE A 16 0.26 -13.08 -10.20
C PHE A 16 0.44 -13.28 -11.71
N GLY A 17 0.21 -14.49 -12.22
CA GLY A 17 0.41 -14.84 -13.63
C GLY A 17 1.82 -15.34 -13.93
N GLU A 18 1.93 -16.26 -14.89
CA GLU A 18 3.20 -16.82 -15.38
C GLU A 18 3.86 -15.86 -16.39
N ALA A 19 5.18 -15.72 -16.33
CA ALA A 19 5.95 -15.08 -17.39
C ALA A 19 6.25 -16.08 -18.54
N ASP A 20 6.33 -15.58 -19.78
CA ASP A 20 6.55 -16.36 -21.02
C ASP A 20 7.83 -17.24 -21.03
N SER A 21 8.72 -17.06 -20.06
CA SER A 21 10.00 -17.75 -19.95
C SER A 21 10.17 -18.42 -18.59
N GLY A 22 9.22 -19.30 -18.26
CA GLY A 22 9.40 -20.34 -17.23
C GLY A 22 9.43 -19.86 -15.79
N SER A 23 8.34 -20.17 -15.06
CA SER A 23 8.25 -20.22 -13.58
C SER A 23 8.54 -18.94 -12.78
N ALA A 24 8.87 -17.83 -13.43
CA ALA A 24 8.92 -16.52 -12.80
C ALA A 24 7.54 -15.86 -12.88
N VAL A 25 7.13 -15.23 -11.77
CA VAL A 25 5.98 -14.33 -11.76
C VAL A 25 6.29 -13.09 -12.59
N SER A 26 5.38 -12.67 -13.47
CA SER A 26 5.56 -11.42 -14.23
C SER A 26 5.35 -10.18 -13.34
N LEU A 27 6.34 -9.27 -13.31
CA LEU A 27 6.23 -7.98 -12.62
C LEU A 27 4.99 -7.18 -13.06
N ALA A 28 4.62 -7.29 -14.34
CA ALA A 28 3.40 -6.65 -14.86
C ALA A 28 2.13 -7.19 -14.19
N GLY A 29 2.05 -8.51 -13.98
CA GLY A 29 0.92 -9.15 -13.30
C GLY A 29 0.85 -8.84 -11.81
N ILE A 30 2.00 -8.72 -11.13
CA ILE A 30 2.06 -8.22 -9.75
C ILE A 30 1.52 -6.79 -9.67
N ARG A 31 2.00 -5.90 -10.55
CA ARG A 31 1.55 -4.50 -10.61
C ARG A 31 0.06 -4.39 -10.90
N GLU A 32 -0.46 -5.16 -11.86
CA GLU A 32 -1.89 -5.15 -12.18
C GLU A 32 -2.73 -5.57 -10.95
N ARG A 33 -2.32 -6.63 -10.26
CA ARG A 33 -2.99 -7.10 -9.05
C ARG A 33 -2.94 -6.07 -7.91
N ALA A 34 -1.79 -5.44 -7.68
CA ALA A 34 -1.62 -4.40 -6.68
C ALA A 34 -2.56 -3.21 -6.96
N ASN A 35 -2.57 -2.72 -8.19
CA ASN A 35 -3.46 -1.63 -8.62
C ASN A 35 -4.94 -1.99 -8.49
N LYS A 36 -5.33 -3.22 -8.85
CA LYS A 36 -6.71 -3.69 -8.69
C LYS A 36 -7.16 -3.71 -7.23
N GLN A 37 -6.29 -4.10 -6.30
CA GLN A 37 -6.61 -4.04 -4.87
C GLN A 37 -6.64 -2.61 -4.35
N LEU A 38 -5.73 -1.75 -4.82
CA LEU A 38 -5.76 -0.32 -4.51
C LEU A 38 -7.10 0.31 -4.91
N SER A 39 -7.57 0.07 -6.14
CA SER A 39 -8.87 0.57 -6.60
C SER A 39 -10.04 0.08 -5.74
N ARG A 40 -10.01 -1.19 -5.29
CA ARG A 40 -11.05 -1.76 -4.42
C ARG A 40 -11.03 -1.14 -3.03
N PHE A 41 -9.84 -0.99 -2.45
CA PHE A 41 -9.65 -0.31 -1.17
C PHE A 41 -10.19 1.12 -1.23
N VAL A 42 -9.84 1.86 -2.28
CA VAL A 42 -10.25 3.26 -2.48
C VAL A 42 -11.75 3.38 -2.66
N ALA A 43 -12.37 2.51 -3.45
CA ALA A 43 -13.83 2.50 -3.63
C ALA A 43 -14.55 2.26 -2.29
N LEU A 44 -14.07 1.31 -1.49
CA LEU A 44 -14.61 1.05 -0.15
C LEU A 44 -14.43 2.25 0.78
N ALA A 45 -13.23 2.83 0.82
CA ALA A 45 -12.93 4.00 1.64
C ALA A 45 -13.82 5.18 1.27
N GLN A 46 -13.92 5.51 -0.02
CA GLN A 46 -14.76 6.59 -0.53
C GLN A 46 -16.25 6.38 -0.22
N GLN A 47 -16.75 5.15 -0.39
CA GLN A 47 -18.14 4.82 -0.05
C GLN A 47 -18.41 5.07 1.44
N GLN A 48 -17.51 4.60 2.32
CA GLN A 48 -17.70 4.72 3.76
C GLN A 48 -17.51 6.16 4.27
N LEU A 49 -16.61 6.93 3.66
CA LEU A 49 -16.44 8.35 3.94
C LEU A 49 -17.69 9.14 3.51
N ALA A 50 -18.24 8.84 2.32
CA ALA A 50 -19.45 9.48 1.82
C ALA A 50 -20.67 9.22 2.72
N GLN A 51 -20.81 7.99 3.25
CA GLN A 51 -21.85 7.64 4.24
C GLN A 51 -21.75 8.46 5.54
N ARG A 52 -20.58 9.02 5.83
CA ARG A 52 -20.31 9.88 7.00
C ARG A 52 -20.30 11.36 6.65
N THR A 53 -20.68 11.72 5.43
CA THR A 53 -20.66 13.11 4.92
C THR A 53 -19.26 13.72 5.00
N ILE A 54 -18.22 12.89 4.83
CA ILE A 54 -16.83 13.34 4.70
C ILE A 54 -16.52 13.50 3.22
N THR A 55 -16.09 14.69 2.81
CA THR A 55 -15.81 15.04 1.42
C THR A 55 -14.32 15.06 1.13
N ILE A 56 -13.96 14.66 -0.08
CA ILE A 56 -12.62 14.88 -0.66
C ILE A 56 -12.85 15.86 -1.83
N PRO A 57 -12.21 17.04 -1.91
CA PRO A 57 -11.01 17.52 -1.17
C PRO A 57 -11.28 18.14 0.23
N PRO A 58 -10.22 18.32 1.07
CA PRO A 58 -8.80 18.08 0.78
C PRO A 58 -8.40 16.61 0.67
N ALA A 59 -7.24 16.34 0.04
CA ALA A 59 -6.72 14.99 -0.12
C ALA A 59 -6.44 14.33 1.24
N LEU A 60 -6.70 13.03 1.33
CA LEU A 60 -6.42 12.25 2.53
C LEU A 60 -5.15 11.42 2.33
N SER A 61 -4.17 11.57 3.23
CA SER A 61 -3.01 10.67 3.31
C SER A 61 -3.26 9.66 4.42
N LEU A 62 -3.43 8.38 4.05
CA LEU A 62 -3.58 7.27 4.97
C LEU A 62 -2.27 6.49 5.03
N VAL A 63 -1.74 6.26 6.23
CA VAL A 63 -0.46 5.58 6.43
C VAL A 63 -0.59 4.43 7.41
N GLY A 64 0.06 3.31 7.09
CA GLY A 64 0.18 2.17 7.98
C GLY A 64 1.25 2.42 9.05
N GLN A 65 0.87 2.42 10.31
CA GLN A 65 1.79 2.60 11.43
C GLN A 65 1.52 1.57 12.52
N ASP A 66 2.53 0.74 12.82
CA ASP A 66 2.56 -0.18 13.97
C ASP A 66 1.31 -1.06 14.14
N GLY A 67 0.73 -1.50 13.02
CA GLY A 67 -0.48 -2.34 12.97
C GLY A 67 -1.80 -1.57 12.87
N GLU A 68 -1.74 -0.24 12.98
CA GLU A 68 -2.88 0.67 12.81
C GLU A 68 -2.82 1.38 11.45
N LEU A 69 -3.95 1.99 11.08
CA LEU A 69 -4.07 2.87 9.93
C LEU A 69 -4.40 4.27 10.45
N VAL A 70 -3.57 5.25 10.12
CA VAL A 70 -3.69 6.61 10.66
C VAL A 70 -3.85 7.64 9.54
N LEU A 71 -4.49 8.76 9.87
CA LEU A 71 -4.61 9.92 8.99
C LEU A 71 -3.44 10.88 9.24
N GLU A 72 -2.63 11.10 8.21
CA GLU A 72 -1.46 11.98 8.25
C GLU A 72 -1.75 13.38 7.71
N SER A 73 -2.58 13.49 6.68
CA SER A 73 -2.94 14.78 6.08
C SER A 73 -3.81 15.65 6.98
N GLN A 74 -3.69 16.98 6.85
CA GLN A 74 -4.61 17.91 7.49
C GLN A 74 -5.98 17.89 6.79
N HIS A 75 -7.06 17.72 7.56
CA HIS A 75 -8.43 17.71 7.05
C HIS A 75 -9.38 18.38 8.05
N PRO A 76 -10.37 19.19 7.61
CA PRO A 76 -11.33 19.83 8.51
C PRO A 76 -12.12 18.83 9.38
N GLN A 77 -12.31 17.61 8.87
CA GLN A 77 -13.00 16.51 9.55
C GLN A 77 -12.03 15.44 10.09
N ALA A 78 -10.80 15.80 10.44
CA ALA A 78 -9.75 14.84 10.85
C ALA A 78 -10.18 13.92 12.00
N GLU A 79 -10.85 14.43 13.02
CA GLU A 79 -11.31 13.63 14.16
C GLU A 79 -12.31 12.56 13.74
N ALA A 80 -13.31 12.91 12.93
CA ALA A 80 -14.29 11.95 12.40
C ALA A 80 -13.62 10.86 11.52
N ILE A 81 -12.59 11.24 10.76
CA ILE A 81 -11.80 10.28 9.97
C ILE A 81 -10.99 9.36 10.89
N ARG A 82 -10.35 9.88 11.94
CA ARG A 82 -9.58 9.09 12.90
C ARG A 82 -10.47 8.10 13.67
N GLU A 83 -11.65 8.53 14.10
CA GLU A 83 -12.65 7.65 14.71
C GLU A 83 -13.10 6.55 13.76
N TRP A 84 -13.35 6.90 12.49
CA TRP A 84 -13.66 5.92 11.45
C TRP A 84 -12.54 4.91 11.27
N LEU A 85 -11.27 5.33 11.22
CA LEU A 85 -10.14 4.42 11.07
C LEU A 85 -10.01 3.47 12.27
N LYS A 86 -10.09 3.98 13.50
CA LYS A 86 -9.95 3.20 14.73
C LYS A 86 -11.01 2.10 14.87
N GLY A 87 -12.24 2.38 14.46
CA GLY A 87 -13.36 1.44 14.57
C GLY A 87 -13.49 0.45 13.41
N ASN A 88 -12.62 0.51 12.40
CA ASN A 88 -12.90 -0.10 11.10
C ASN A 88 -11.83 -1.11 10.67
N SER A 89 -11.93 -2.31 11.24
CA SER A 89 -11.06 -3.43 10.92
C SER A 89 -11.10 -3.86 9.46
N GLU A 90 -12.21 -3.63 8.75
CA GLU A 90 -12.32 -3.96 7.33
C GLU A 90 -11.40 -3.06 6.49
N ILE A 91 -11.45 -1.75 6.71
CA ILE A 91 -10.60 -0.77 6.06
C ILE A 91 -9.12 -1.03 6.38
N VAL A 92 -8.79 -1.26 7.66
CA VAL A 92 -7.42 -1.59 8.08
C VAL A 92 -6.92 -2.86 7.38
N LYS A 93 -7.73 -3.93 7.35
CA LYS A 93 -7.37 -5.18 6.66
C LYS A 93 -7.16 -4.96 5.17
N LYS A 94 -8.04 -4.22 4.50
CA LYS A 94 -7.93 -3.93 3.07
C LYS A 94 -6.72 -3.07 2.74
N PHE A 95 -6.40 -2.11 3.59
CA PHE A 95 -5.16 -1.34 3.49
C PHE A 95 -3.93 -2.25 3.59
N LYS A 96 -3.88 -3.15 4.58
CA LYS A 96 -2.77 -4.11 4.74
C LYS A 96 -2.62 -5.06 3.55
N GLU A 97 -3.72 -5.51 2.96
CA GLU A 97 -3.67 -6.30 1.72
C GLU A 97 -3.03 -5.51 0.56
N VAL A 98 -3.30 -4.21 0.45
CA VAL A 98 -2.69 -3.32 -0.56
C VAL A 98 -1.21 -3.10 -0.24
N GLU A 99 -0.87 -2.76 1.00
CA GLU A 99 0.51 -2.55 1.45
C GLU A 99 1.41 -3.73 1.09
N VAL A 100 1.02 -4.95 1.49
CA VAL A 100 1.79 -6.17 1.19
C VAL A 100 1.99 -6.37 -0.31
N LEU A 101 0.98 -6.08 -1.13
CA LEU A 101 1.13 -6.20 -2.59
C LEU A 101 2.12 -5.17 -3.15
N PHE A 102 2.10 -3.94 -2.64
CA PHE A 102 3.05 -2.90 -3.03
C PHE A 102 4.46 -3.17 -2.50
N GLU A 103 4.61 -3.82 -1.35
CA GLU A 103 5.91 -4.31 -0.86
C GLU A 103 6.49 -5.37 -1.79
N ILE A 104 5.64 -6.31 -2.26
CA ILE A 104 6.06 -7.33 -3.24
C ILE A 104 6.46 -6.66 -4.56
N VAL A 105 5.69 -5.67 -5.05
CA VAL A 105 6.07 -4.89 -6.25
C VAL A 105 7.43 -4.23 -6.03
N ARG A 106 7.60 -3.51 -4.92
CA ARG A 106 8.83 -2.79 -4.59
C ARG A 106 10.04 -3.72 -4.52
N ALA A 107 9.90 -4.87 -3.87
CA ALA A 107 10.97 -5.87 -3.76
C ALA A 107 11.31 -6.52 -5.12
N ALA A 108 10.31 -6.77 -5.97
CA ALA A 108 10.53 -7.31 -7.31
C ALA A 108 11.21 -6.30 -8.26
N GLU A 109 10.97 -4.99 -8.07
CA GLU A 109 11.60 -3.92 -8.84
C GLU A 109 13.05 -3.62 -8.41
N HIS A 110 13.39 -3.92 -7.15
CA HIS A 110 14.69 -3.60 -6.55
C HIS A 110 15.32 -4.86 -5.91
N PRO A 111 15.65 -5.89 -6.71
CA PRO A 111 16.22 -7.12 -6.18
C PRO A 111 17.54 -6.84 -5.46
N GLY A 112 17.70 -7.43 -4.26
CA GLY A 112 18.90 -7.25 -3.42
C GLY A 112 18.92 -5.96 -2.58
N VAL A 113 17.91 -5.10 -2.69
CA VAL A 113 17.79 -3.90 -1.86
C VAL A 113 17.01 -4.22 -0.58
N VAL A 114 17.59 -3.87 0.57
CA VAL A 114 16.89 -3.89 1.87
C VAL A 114 16.39 -2.48 2.14
N PHE A 115 15.07 -2.33 2.26
CA PHE A 115 14.44 -1.05 2.59
C PHE A 115 14.48 -0.80 4.10
N PRO A 116 14.59 0.46 4.55
CA PRO A 116 14.52 0.79 5.97
C PRO A 116 13.20 0.34 6.59
N GLU A 117 13.21 -0.14 7.84
CA GLU A 117 11.99 -0.40 8.60
C GLU A 117 11.18 0.88 8.89
N THR A 118 11.83 2.04 8.76
CA THR A 118 11.20 3.36 8.86
C THR A 118 10.48 3.78 7.58
N SER A 119 10.55 2.97 6.52
CA SER A 119 9.79 3.17 5.29
C SER A 119 8.32 2.82 5.54
N ARG A 120 7.44 3.80 5.35
CA ARG A 120 6.00 3.62 5.57
C ARG A 120 5.28 3.61 4.23
N PHE A 121 4.22 2.82 4.14
CA PHE A 121 3.36 2.78 2.97
C PHE A 121 2.18 3.75 3.16
N HIS A 122 1.93 4.56 2.13
CA HIS A 122 0.90 5.58 2.12
C HIS A 122 -0.07 5.33 0.97
N VAL A 123 -1.35 5.60 1.23
CA VAL A 123 -2.37 5.73 0.20
C VAL A 123 -2.99 7.12 0.29
N GLY A 124 -2.73 7.93 -0.74
CA GLY A 124 -3.38 9.21 -0.98
C GLY A 124 -4.74 9.03 -1.67
N LEU A 125 -5.81 9.53 -1.05
CA LEU A 125 -7.13 9.67 -1.68
C LEU A 125 -7.28 11.11 -2.19
N THR A 126 -7.19 11.30 -3.50
CA THR A 126 -7.26 12.62 -4.14
C THR A 126 -8.43 12.71 -5.11
N SER A 127 -8.79 13.92 -5.53
CA SER A 127 -9.79 14.14 -6.59
C SER A 127 -9.35 13.63 -7.96
N ALA A 128 -8.05 13.49 -8.21
CA ALA A 128 -7.49 12.96 -9.46
C ALA A 128 -7.40 11.42 -9.48
N GLY A 129 -7.71 10.77 -8.34
CA GLY A 129 -7.58 9.33 -8.16
C GLY A 129 -6.64 8.96 -7.02
N PRO A 130 -6.50 7.65 -6.75
CA PRO A 130 -5.65 7.18 -5.67
C PRO A 130 -4.18 7.18 -6.07
N VAL A 131 -3.33 7.46 -5.08
CA VAL A 131 -1.88 7.39 -5.21
C VAL A 131 -1.35 6.48 -4.11
N ALA A 132 -0.52 5.50 -4.45
CA ALA A 132 0.16 4.64 -3.49
C ALA A 132 1.67 4.87 -3.59
N TYR A 133 2.33 5.08 -2.47
CA TYR A 133 3.77 5.37 -2.42
C TYR A 133 4.37 4.91 -1.10
N PHE A 134 5.69 4.77 -1.10
CA PHE A 134 6.46 4.60 0.13
C PHE A 134 7.15 5.91 0.47
N GLU A 135 7.13 6.29 1.74
CA GLU A 135 7.90 7.40 2.26
C GLU A 135 8.92 6.88 3.26
N ASP A 136 10.19 7.15 2.98
CA ASP A 136 11.27 6.83 3.89
C ASP A 136 11.38 7.98 4.89
N SER A 137 11.03 7.70 6.15
CA SER A 137 11.37 8.62 7.24
C SER A 137 12.89 8.60 7.41
N SER A 138 13.56 9.52 6.72
CA SER A 138 14.90 9.95 7.10
C SER A 138 14.77 10.72 8.41
N ALA A 139 14.92 10.03 9.54
CA ALA A 139 15.11 10.73 10.79
C ALA A 139 16.29 11.70 10.59
N PRO A 140 16.16 13.01 10.89
CA PRO A 140 17.31 13.89 10.83
C PRO A 140 18.34 13.34 11.81
N LEU A 141 19.56 13.12 11.32
CA LEU A 141 20.73 12.89 12.15
C LEU A 141 20.86 14.12 13.08
N LEU A 142 20.30 14.02 14.28
CA LEU A 142 20.61 14.92 15.39
C LEU A 142 22.06 14.63 15.78
N ASN A 143 22.97 15.36 15.15
CA ASN A 143 24.36 15.48 15.60
C ASN A 143 24.31 16.12 17.00
N HIS A 144 24.65 15.33 18.02
CA HIS A 144 24.98 15.80 19.36
C HIS A 144 26.40 16.34 19.41
#